data_AF-A0AAE9T2J7-F1
#
_entry.id   AF-A0AAE9T2J7-F1
#
_cell.length_a   1.000
_cell.length_b   1.000
_cell.length_c   1.000
_cell.angle_alpha   90.00
_cell.angle_beta   90.00
_cell.angle_gamma   90.00
#
_symmetry.space_group_name_H-M   'P 1'
#
loop_
_entity.id
_entity.type
_entity.pdbx_description
1 polymer ?
#
loop_
_entity_poly.entity_id
_entity_poly.type
_entity_poly.pdbx_seq_one_letter_code
_entity_poly.pdbx_strand_id
1 'polypeptide(L)'
;MSSWLIYALLSAVCAAMVAIFGKIGLQNLDANTATAIRAVIMALFLVGVVVAQGKLALVGEVIANKKALLFIVLSGVAGALSWLFYFVALKNGNVAQVAPIDKLSVVFAVVLAVILLGEKISLMAGAGVALISVGALLVALG
;
A
#
# COMPACT_ATOMS: atom_id res chain seq x y z
N MET A 1 -24.44 -2.08 2.30
CA MET A 1 -23.21 -1.79 1.52
C MET A 1 -22.39 -3.07 1.45
N SER A 2 -21.79 -3.38 0.30
CA SER A 2 -20.98 -4.59 0.12
C SER A 2 -19.79 -4.60 1.10
N SER A 3 -19.55 -5.73 1.77
CA SER A 3 -18.54 -5.85 2.85
C SER A 3 -17.15 -5.35 2.46
N TRP A 4 -16.73 -5.54 1.21
CA TRP A 4 -15.44 -5.06 0.70
C TRP A 4 -15.25 -3.54 0.77
N LEU A 5 -16.33 -2.76 0.61
CA LEU A 5 -16.26 -1.29 0.60
C LEU A 5 -15.95 -0.75 2.00
N ILE A 6 -16.51 -1.37 3.04
CA ILE A 6 -16.26 -1.01 4.43
C ILE A 6 -14.77 -1.25 4.75
N TYR A 7 -14.22 -2.40 4.36
CA TYR A 7 -12.80 -2.70 4.56
C TYR A 7 -11.88 -1.76 3.75
N ALA A 8 -12.25 -1.38 2.54
CA ALA A 8 -11.50 -0.42 1.73
C ALA A 8 -11.48 0.98 2.37
N LEU A 9 -12.61 1.45 2.90
CA LEU A 9 -12.68 2.73 3.61
C LEU A 9 -11.85 2.72 4.91
N LEU A 10 -11.94 1.64 5.69
CA LEU A 10 -11.09 1.46 6.88
C LEU A 10 -9.60 1.46 6.50
N SER A 11 -9.23 0.79 5.40
CA SER A 11 -7.86 0.81 4.88
C SER A 11 -7.42 2.23 4.51
N ALA A 12 -8.27 3.03 3.88
CA ALA A 12 -7.97 4.42 3.54
C ALA A 12 -7.69 5.29 4.78
N VAL A 13 -8.50 5.13 5.84
CA VAL A 13 -8.28 5.81 7.13
C VAL A 13 -6.94 5.39 7.75
N CYS A 14 -6.66 4.09 7.81
CA CYS A 14 -5.39 3.57 8.32
C CYS A 14 -4.20 4.09 7.49
N ALA A 15 -4.32 4.16 6.17
CA ALA A 15 -3.28 4.68 5.29
C ALA A 15 -2.98 6.17 5.56
N ALA A 16 -4.02 6.97 5.84
CA ALA A 16 -3.83 8.37 6.25
C ALA A 16 -3.08 8.47 7.59
N MET A 17 -3.44 7.64 8.58
CA MET A 17 -2.72 7.59 9.86
C MET A 17 -1.25 7.17 9.69
N VAL A 18 -0.98 6.18 8.82
CA VAL A 18 0.39 5.75 8.48
C VAL A 18 1.22 6.90 7.92
N ALA A 19 0.63 7.75 7.07
CA ALA A 19 1.32 8.92 6.52
C ALA A 19 1.67 9.95 7.60
N ILE A 20 0.72 10.28 8.46
CA ILE A 20 0.89 11.29 9.52
C ILE A 20 1.87 10.81 10.59
N PHE A 21 1.65 9.62 11.15
CA PHE A 21 2.55 9.06 12.17
C PHE A 21 3.93 8.76 11.61
N GLY A 22 4.03 8.34 10.35
CA GLY A 22 5.31 8.17 9.66
C GLY A 22 6.07 9.49 9.54
N LYS A 23 5.43 10.56 9.06
CA LYS A 23 6.08 11.88 8.97
C LYS A 23 6.55 12.38 10.34
N ILE A 24 5.75 12.22 11.39
CA ILE A 24 6.12 12.61 12.77
C ILE A 24 7.29 11.75 13.27
N GLY A 25 7.23 10.43 13.12
CA GLY A 25 8.26 9.50 13.59
C GLY A 25 9.59 9.59 12.84
N LEU A 26 9.61 10.22 11.66
CA LEU A 26 10.82 10.43 10.86
C LEU A 26 11.57 11.72 11.22
N GLN A 27 11.03 12.55 12.11
CA GLN A 27 11.66 13.80 12.52
C GLN A 27 13.03 13.50 13.15
N ASN A 28 14.10 13.96 12.47
CA ASN A 28 15.51 13.77 12.86
C ASN A 28 16.04 12.32 12.79
N LEU A 29 15.29 11.37 12.24
CA LEU A 29 15.72 9.98 12.06
C LEU A 29 15.98 9.63 10.59
N ASP A 30 16.83 8.63 10.35
CA ASP A 30 16.99 8.05 9.02
C ASP A 30 15.71 7.32 8.57
N ALA A 31 15.30 7.53 7.33
CA ALA A 31 14.03 7.01 6.82
C ALA A 31 14.05 5.50 6.61
N ASN A 32 15.19 4.97 6.17
CA ASN A 32 15.35 3.54 5.92
C ASN A 32 15.33 2.77 7.26
N THR A 33 16.04 3.28 8.26
CA THR A 33 16.10 2.70 9.61
C THR A 33 14.72 2.69 10.27
N ALA A 34 13.99 3.80 10.23
CA ALA A 34 12.63 3.86 10.77
C ALA A 34 11.67 2.92 10.02
N THR A 35 11.79 2.83 8.69
CA THR A 35 10.97 1.92 7.87
C THR A 35 11.26 0.45 8.19
N ALA A 36 12.52 0.09 8.44
CA ALA A 36 12.91 -1.26 8.86
C ALA A 36 12.29 -1.64 10.21
N ILE A 37 12.36 -0.75 11.22
CA ILE A 37 11.70 -0.96 12.52
C ILE A 37 10.19 -1.14 12.32
N ARG A 38 9.57 -0.32 11.47
CA ARG A 38 8.14 -0.41 11.16
C ARG A 38 7.76 -1.75 10.53
N ALA A 39 8.61 -2.30 9.67
CA ALA A 39 8.40 -3.60 9.05
C ALA A 39 8.39 -4.73 10.11
N VAL A 40 9.30 -4.68 11.09
CA VAL A 40 9.32 -5.64 12.21
C VAL A 40 8.05 -5.54 13.04
N ILE A 41 7.62 -4.33 13.41
CA ILE A 41 6.37 -4.12 14.18
C ILE A 41 5.17 -4.68 13.42
N MET A 42 5.07 -4.41 12.11
CA MET A 42 3.98 -4.93 11.27
C MET A 42 4.03 -6.46 11.18
N ALA A 43 5.20 -7.06 11.00
CA ALA A 43 5.35 -8.50 10.95
C ALA A 43 4.87 -9.16 12.24
N LEU A 44 5.29 -8.66 13.40
CA LEU A 44 4.85 -9.16 14.70
C LEU A 44 3.33 -9.02 14.88
N PHE A 45 2.77 -7.88 14.49
CA PHE A 45 1.32 -7.65 14.56
C PHE A 45 0.54 -8.65 13.69
N LEU A 46 0.94 -8.84 12.43
CA LEU A 46 0.26 -9.77 11.51
C LEU A 46 0.41 -11.23 11.95
N VAL A 47 1.58 -11.63 12.44
CA VAL A 47 1.78 -12.96 13.03
C VAL A 47 0.85 -13.14 14.25
N GLY A 48 0.76 -12.15 15.13
CA GLY A 48 -0.16 -12.16 16.27
C GLY A 48 -1.62 -12.36 15.86
N VAL A 49 -2.06 -11.71 14.77
CA VAL A 49 -3.41 -11.90 14.21
C VAL A 49 -3.62 -13.34 13.72
N VAL A 50 -2.65 -13.93 13.01
CA VAL A 50 -2.75 -15.33 12.53
C VAL A 50 -2.83 -16.31 13.71
N VAL A 51 -2.02 -16.10 14.75
CA VAL A 51 -2.05 -16.89 15.98
C VAL A 51 -3.40 -16.75 16.68
N ALA A 52 -3.90 -15.53 16.87
CA ALA A 52 -5.19 -15.27 17.52
C ALA A 52 -6.38 -15.87 16.76
N GLN A 53 -6.29 -15.99 15.43
CA GLN A 53 -7.28 -16.65 14.60
C GLN A 53 -7.15 -18.18 14.56
N GLY A 54 -6.13 -18.77 15.19
CA GLY A 54 -5.87 -20.21 15.16
C GLY A 54 -5.45 -20.74 13.78
N LYS A 55 -4.98 -19.88 12.87
CA LYS A 55 -4.74 -20.20 11.45
C LYS A 55 -3.30 -20.57 11.12
N LEU A 56 -2.50 -20.93 12.13
CA LEU A 56 -1.09 -21.30 11.93
C LEU A 56 -0.89 -22.47 10.96
N ALA A 57 -1.83 -23.43 10.94
CA ALA A 57 -1.78 -24.56 10.02
C ALA A 57 -1.83 -24.15 8.53
N LEU A 58 -2.52 -23.04 8.21
CA LEU A 58 -2.66 -22.54 6.84
C LEU A 58 -1.37 -21.91 6.30
N VAL A 59 -0.42 -21.55 7.17
CA VAL A 59 0.88 -21.03 6.75
C VAL A 59 1.64 -22.07 5.94
N GLY A 60 1.55 -23.34 6.33
CA GLY A 60 2.17 -24.45 5.60
C GLY A 60 1.60 -24.63 4.19
N GLU A 61 0.30 -24.41 4.01
CA GLU A 61 -0.37 -24.48 2.69
C GLU A 61 0.14 -23.40 1.73
N VAL A 62 0.32 -22.17 2.24
CA VAL A 62 0.85 -21.05 1.46
C VAL A 62 2.31 -21.33 1.04
N ILE A 63 3.13 -21.84 1.96
CA ILE A 63 4.54 -22.14 1.69
C ILE A 63 4.69 -23.30 0.69
N ALA A 64 3.82 -24.32 0.77
CA ALA A 64 3.84 -25.46 -0.13
C ALA A 64 3.49 -25.06 -1.58
N ASN A 65 2.66 -24.04 -1.77
CA ASN A 65 2.29 -23.55 -3.08
C ASN A 65 3.37 -22.60 -3.65
N LYS A 66 4.35 -23.16 -4.37
CA LYS A 66 5.49 -22.41 -4.95
C LYS A 66 5.08 -21.22 -5.81
N LYS A 67 3.98 -21.32 -6.58
CA LYS A 67 3.49 -20.22 -7.42
C LYS A 67 2.92 -19.10 -6.57
N ALA A 68 2.06 -19.42 -5.60
CA ALA A 68 1.52 -18.43 -4.67
C ALA A 68 2.65 -17.76 -3.87
N LEU A 69 3.59 -18.56 -3.36
CA LEU A 69 4.75 -18.06 -2.62
C LEU A 69 5.60 -17.10 -3.46
N LEU A 70 5.85 -17.40 -4.74
CA LEU A 70 6.58 -16.50 -5.63
C LEU A 70 5.88 -15.12 -5.75
N PHE A 71 4.58 -15.10 -6.03
CA PHE A 71 3.84 -13.84 -6.13
C PHE A 71 3.76 -13.10 -4.78
N ILE A 72 3.67 -13.81 -3.65
CA ILE A 72 3.71 -13.23 -2.32
C ILE A 72 5.08 -12.58 -2.04
N VAL A 73 6.18 -13.24 -2.40
CA VAL A 73 7.53 -12.69 -2.25
C VAL A 73 7.70 -11.45 -3.14
N LEU A 74 7.29 -11.51 -4.41
CA LEU A 74 7.33 -10.37 -5.32
C LEU A 74 6.49 -9.19 -4.79
N SER A 75 5.29 -9.47 -4.29
CA SER A 75 4.43 -8.46 -3.66
C SER A 75 5.07 -7.88 -2.40
N GLY A 76 5.74 -8.70 -1.59
CA GLY A 76 6.44 -8.26 -0.38
C GLY A 76 7.61 -7.32 -0.71
N VAL A 77 8.41 -7.68 -1.71
CA VAL A 77 9.51 -6.83 -2.20
C VAL A 77 8.97 -5.51 -2.78
N ALA A 78 7.92 -5.57 -3.62
CA ALA A 78 7.28 -4.38 -4.17
C ALA A 78 6.72 -3.47 -3.07
N GLY A 79 6.09 -4.03 -2.04
CA GLY A 79 5.59 -3.30 -0.88
C GLY A 79 6.71 -2.65 -0.07
N ALA A 80 7.82 -3.35 0.16
CA ALA A 80 8.99 -2.83 0.85
C ALA A 80 9.63 -1.65 0.09
N LEU A 81 9.79 -1.79 -1.24
CA LEU A 81 10.30 -0.72 -2.10
C LEU A 81 9.37 0.49 -2.11
N SER A 82 8.06 0.25 -2.27
CA SER A 82 7.03 1.31 -2.21
C SER A 82 7.14 2.11 -0.91
N TRP A 83 7.23 1.43 0.24
CA TRP A 83 7.40 2.11 1.53
C TRP A 83 8.72 2.86 1.65
N LEU A 84 9.84 2.26 1.23
CA LEU A 84 11.14 2.92 1.28
C LEU A 84 11.09 4.26 0.54
N PHE A 85 10.64 4.27 -0.70
CA PHE A 85 10.53 5.50 -1.48
C PHE A 85 9.48 6.47 -0.91
N TYR A 86 8.34 5.97 -0.45
CA TYR A 86 7.28 6.79 0.14
C TYR A 86 7.74 7.52 1.41
N PHE A 87 8.43 6.85 2.33
CA PHE A 87 8.90 7.50 3.57
C PHE A 87 10.10 8.40 3.35
N VAL A 88 10.98 8.09 2.39
CA VAL A 88 12.01 9.02 1.95
C VAL A 88 11.38 10.28 1.36
N ALA A 89 10.36 10.15 0.51
CA ALA A 89 9.61 11.29 -0.03
C ALA A 89 8.90 12.07 1.07
N LEU A 90 8.21 11.40 1.99
CA LEU A 90 7.55 12.05 3.14
C LEU A 90 8.56 12.77 4.02
N LYS A 91 9.76 12.24 4.25
CA LYS A 91 10.77 12.94 5.04
C LYS A 91 11.12 14.29 4.39
N ASN A 92 11.34 14.29 3.08
CA ASN A 92 11.81 15.45 2.33
C ASN A 92 10.71 16.40 1.83
N GLY A 93 9.44 15.98 1.81
CA GLY A 93 8.30 16.75 1.30
C GLY A 93 7.15 16.88 2.30
N ASN A 94 6.12 17.62 1.91
CA ASN A 94 4.90 17.76 2.71
C ASN A 94 3.95 16.58 2.47
N VAL A 95 3.22 16.17 3.51
CA VAL A 95 2.21 15.10 3.40
C VAL A 95 1.17 15.43 2.32
N ALA A 96 0.75 16.69 2.25
CA ALA A 96 -0.20 17.18 1.25
C ALA A 96 0.30 17.02 -0.20
N GLN A 97 1.61 17.01 -0.44
CA GLN A 97 2.18 16.83 -1.78
C GLN A 97 2.48 15.36 -2.09
N VAL A 98 3.05 14.64 -1.13
CA VAL A 98 3.52 13.26 -1.32
C VAL A 98 2.36 12.27 -1.33
N ALA A 99 1.36 12.45 -0.45
CA ALA A 99 0.27 11.50 -0.31
C ALA A 99 -0.61 11.40 -1.57
N PRO A 100 -0.97 12.49 -2.28
CA PRO A 100 -1.70 12.40 -3.54
C PRO A 100 -0.89 11.72 -4.65
N ILE A 101 0.42 12.01 -4.78
CA ILE A 101 1.29 11.36 -5.77
C ILE A 101 1.35 9.85 -5.53
N ASP A 102 1.42 9.40 -4.27
CA ASP A 102 1.33 7.98 -3.91
C ASP A 102 0.02 7.33 -4.40
N LYS A 103 -1.09 8.08 -4.47
CA LYS A 103 -2.38 7.58 -4.99
C LYS A 103 -2.43 7.41 -6.50
N LEU A 104 -1.44 7.90 -7.25
CA LEU A 104 -1.26 7.50 -8.64
C LEU A 104 -0.98 5.99 -8.77
N SER A 105 -0.62 5.29 -7.70
CA SER A 105 -0.58 3.81 -7.64
C SER A 105 -1.89 3.16 -8.11
N VAL A 106 -3.05 3.81 -7.92
CA VAL A 106 -4.34 3.33 -8.44
C VAL A 106 -4.33 3.25 -9.97
N VAL A 107 -3.73 4.23 -10.63
CA VAL A 107 -3.60 4.28 -12.10
C VAL A 107 -2.76 3.12 -12.59
N PHE A 108 -1.58 2.92 -11.97
CA PHE A 108 -0.69 1.82 -12.32
C PHE A 108 -1.32 0.46 -12.04
N ALA A 109 -1.99 0.30 -10.90
CA ALA A 109 -2.68 -0.95 -10.54
C ALA A 109 -3.78 -1.29 -11.55
N VAL A 110 -4.58 -0.30 -11.96
CA VAL A 110 -5.60 -0.45 -12.99
C VAL A 110 -4.99 -0.87 -14.33
N VAL A 111 -3.95 -0.19 -14.80
CA VAL A 111 -3.27 -0.52 -16.06
C VAL A 111 -2.69 -1.94 -16.02
N LEU A 112 -2.02 -2.29 -14.92
CA LEU A 112 -1.47 -3.63 -14.73
C LEU A 112 -2.56 -4.69 -14.64
N ALA A 113 -3.71 -4.41 -14.04
CA ALA A 113 -4.84 -5.34 -13.97
C ALA A 113 -5.42 -5.62 -15.37
N VAL A 114 -5.55 -4.58 -16.22
CA VAL A 114 -5.97 -4.77 -17.61
C VAL A 114 -4.97 -5.64 -18.38
N ILE A 115 -3.67 -5.36 -18.25
CA ILE A 115 -2.61 -6.03 -19.03
C ILE A 115 -2.34 -7.46 -18.54
N LEU A 116 -2.23 -7.66 -17.22
CA LEU A 116 -1.77 -8.92 -16.62
C LEU A 116 -2.92 -9.84 -16.21
N LEU A 117 -4.04 -9.29 -15.76
CA LEU A 117 -5.21 -10.06 -15.30
C LEU A 117 -6.32 -10.12 -16.36
N GLY A 118 -6.22 -9.31 -17.43
CA GLY A 118 -7.23 -9.25 -18.50
C GLY A 118 -8.54 -8.59 -18.05
N GLU A 119 -8.50 -7.78 -16.99
CA GLU A 119 -9.70 -7.10 -16.48
C GLU A 119 -10.26 -6.10 -17.50
N LYS A 120 -11.58 -6.11 -17.69
CA LYS A 120 -12.28 -5.14 -18.54
C LYS A 120 -12.74 -3.97 -17.70
N ILE A 121 -12.35 -2.77 -18.10
CA ILE A 121 -12.69 -1.54 -17.40
C ILE A 121 -13.72 -0.76 -18.20
N SER A 122 -14.77 -0.31 -17.51
CA SER A 122 -15.80 0.53 -18.11
C SER A 122 -15.24 1.92 -18.42
N LEU A 123 -15.82 2.59 -19.41
CA LEU A 123 -15.46 3.99 -19.74
C LEU A 123 -15.59 4.91 -18.52
N MET A 124 -16.57 4.66 -17.65
CA MET A 124 -16.79 5.45 -16.44
C MET A 124 -15.68 5.22 -15.39
N ALA A 125 -15.22 3.98 -15.22
CA ALA A 125 -14.09 3.68 -14.35
C ALA A 125 -12.78 4.28 -14.91
N GLY A 126 -12.57 4.22 -16.23
CA GLY A 126 -11.43 4.88 -16.89
C GLY A 126 -11.41 6.40 -16.69
N ALA A 127 -12.57 7.06 -16.83
CA ALA A 127 -12.71 8.48 -16.55
C ALA A 127 -12.43 8.80 -15.06
N GLY A 128 -12.90 7.95 -14.14
CA GLY A 128 -12.59 8.08 -12.71
C GLY A 128 -11.09 8.01 -12.41
N VAL A 129 -10.37 7.08 -13.03
CA VAL A 129 -8.90 6.96 -12.89
C VAL A 129 -8.19 8.19 -13.44
N ALA A 130 -8.64 8.73 -14.58
CA ALA A 130 -8.11 9.96 -15.14
C ALA A 130 -8.33 11.16 -14.20
N LEU A 131 -9.52 11.29 -13.61
CA LEU A 131 -9.83 12.34 -12.64
C LEU A 131 -9.01 12.21 -11.35
N ILE A 132 -8.80 11.01 -10.83
CA ILE A 132 -7.90 10.76 -9.70
C ILE A 132 -6.47 11.22 -10.05
N SER A 133 -6.01 10.91 -11.26
CA SER A 133 -4.68 11.30 -11.72
C SER A 133 -4.50 12.82 -11.76
N VAL A 134 -5.45 13.51 -12.39
CA VAL A 134 -5.43 14.98 -12.51
C VAL A 134 -5.56 15.62 -11.13
N GLY A 135 -6.48 15.15 -10.30
CA GLY A 135 -6.67 15.65 -8.93
C GLY A 135 -5.41 15.49 -8.08
N ALA A 136 -4.75 14.33 -8.17
CA ALA A 136 -3.50 14.08 -7.45
C ALA A 136 -2.38 15.04 -7.87
N LEU A 137 -2.22 15.28 -9.17
CA LEU A 137 -1.21 16.22 -9.69
C LEU A 137 -1.51 17.66 -9.30
N LEU A 138 -2.77 18.08 -9.34
CA LEU A 138 -3.17 19.43 -8.94
C LEU A 138 -2.88 19.70 -7.46
N VAL A 139 -3.19 18.76 -6.57
CA VAL A 139 -2.91 18.91 -5.12
C VAL A 139 -1.41 18.89 -4.84
N ALA A 140 -0.65 18.10 -5.59
CA ALA A 140 0.78 17.96 -5.36
C ALA A 140 1.62 19.13 -5.90
N LEU A 141 1.18 19.75 -7.00
CA LEU A 141 1.92 20.79 -7.71
C LEU A 141 1.34 22.21 -7.52
N GLY A 142 0.12 22.33 -7.00
CA GLY A 142 -0.51 23.60 -6.64
C GLY A 142 -0.12 24.05 -5.24
#